data_AF-A0A0R1SJJ6-F1
#
_entry.id   AF-A0A0R1SJJ6-F1
#
_cell.length_a   1.000
_cell.length_b   1.000
_cell.length_c   1.000
_cell.angle_alpha   90.00
_cell.angle_beta   90.00
_cell.angle_gamma   90.00
#
_symmetry.space_group_name_H-M   'P 1'
#
loop_
_entity.id
_entity.type
_entity.pdbx_description
1 polymer ?
#
loop_
_entity_poly.entity_id
_entity_poly.type
_entity_poly.pdbx_seq_one_letter_code
_entity_poly.pdbx_strand_id
1 'polypeptide(L)'
;MANSTLISFGWIVNGSGKMSNLMSNSMFALLSSVIFTIFIFIQHHLKNSLQWLSIIGGSAMFIVTILYVIMTIYYLGQGKAPQTQPFTFKAFIPKFDFHYFSTLGLVIFAMSGAEMVSPYVTKMKNGKKDFPKAMWMLAIMTGFLTVFGSFSLGVFFNAHHLPHDLKMNGSYYAFLAMGNEFGIGKLFLYIFSITQAIYMMAQLAVLIDAGTRMFLSDTTKAYLPKQLTKVDEHGLPINGYWLTTGICTLIMVLSATLPNMNTIFNQLLNLNGIVSPYVICFVFSSFVLVRLHPDKYQSQYVYI
;
A
#
# COMPACT_ATOMS: atom_id res chain seq x y z
N MET A 1 -2.34 -6.73 0.38
CA MET A 1 -0.94 -7.15 0.12
C MET A 1 -0.88 -8.52 -0.52
N ALA A 2 -1.26 -9.63 0.13
CA ALA A 2 -1.21 -10.98 -0.48
C ALA A 2 -1.94 -11.09 -1.84
N ASN A 3 -3.18 -10.57 -1.93
CA ASN A 3 -3.94 -10.54 -3.18
C ASN A 3 -3.20 -9.75 -4.29
N SER A 4 -2.60 -8.62 -3.94
CA SER A 4 -1.83 -7.76 -4.84
C SER A 4 -0.54 -8.43 -5.33
N THR A 5 0.13 -9.19 -4.46
CA THR A 5 1.28 -10.03 -4.83
C THR A 5 0.87 -11.05 -5.88
N LEU A 6 -0.25 -11.75 -5.69
CA LEU A 6 -0.73 -12.74 -6.65
C LEU A 6 -1.10 -12.11 -8.00
N ILE A 7 -1.75 -10.94 -8.00
CA ILE A 7 -2.03 -10.17 -9.22
C ILE A 7 -0.73 -9.85 -9.96
N SER A 8 0.32 -9.42 -9.24
CA SER A 8 1.64 -9.12 -9.82
C SER A 8 2.25 -10.33 -10.52
N PHE A 9 2.25 -11.50 -9.85
CA PHE A 9 2.69 -12.76 -10.46
C PHE A 9 1.84 -13.15 -11.66
N GLY A 10 0.53 -12.90 -11.62
CA GLY A 10 -0.35 -13.18 -12.74
C GLY A 10 -0.03 -12.36 -13.99
N TRP A 11 0.34 -11.11 -13.81
CA TRP A 11 0.82 -10.26 -14.89
C TRP A 11 2.19 -10.68 -15.43
N ILE A 12 3.10 -11.17 -14.57
CA ILE A 12 4.39 -11.72 -14.99
C ILE A 12 4.20 -12.97 -15.86
N VAL A 13 3.34 -13.91 -15.46
CA VAL A 13 3.15 -15.19 -16.16
C VAL A 13 2.32 -15.04 -17.43
N ASN A 14 1.21 -14.31 -17.37
CA ASN A 14 0.25 -14.26 -18.48
C ASN A 14 0.41 -13.04 -19.39
N GLY A 15 1.18 -12.02 -18.98
CA GLY A 15 1.38 -10.78 -19.75
C GLY A 15 0.07 -10.07 -20.14
N SER A 16 -1.00 -10.32 -19.38
CA SER A 16 -2.35 -9.81 -19.57
C SER A 16 -3.20 -9.98 -18.31
N GLY A 17 -4.20 -9.12 -18.11
CA GLY A 17 -5.13 -9.18 -16.97
C GLY A 17 -6.11 -10.37 -17.00
N LYS A 18 -6.01 -11.26 -18.00
CA LYS A 18 -6.92 -12.41 -18.18
C LYS A 18 -6.86 -13.43 -17.04
N MET A 19 -5.85 -13.37 -16.17
CA MET A 19 -5.78 -14.25 -15.00
C MET A 19 -6.98 -14.10 -14.08
N SER A 20 -7.58 -12.89 -14.00
CA SER A 20 -8.81 -12.66 -13.23
C SER A 20 -10.03 -13.42 -13.75
N ASN A 21 -10.04 -13.82 -15.03
CA ASN A 21 -11.15 -14.54 -15.66
C ASN A 21 -10.90 -16.05 -15.77
N LEU A 22 -9.64 -16.49 -15.67
CA LEU A 22 -9.23 -17.89 -15.81
C LEU A 22 -9.07 -18.61 -14.46
N MET A 23 -8.94 -17.88 -13.34
CA MET A 23 -8.78 -18.48 -12.02
C MET A 23 -10.07 -18.41 -11.20
N SER A 24 -10.53 -19.58 -10.74
CA SER A 24 -11.54 -19.69 -9.67
C SER A 24 -11.08 -18.95 -8.41
N ASN A 25 -12.02 -18.35 -7.67
CA ASN A 25 -11.79 -17.75 -6.35
C ASN A 25 -11.05 -18.69 -5.39
N SER A 26 -11.31 -20.01 -5.46
CA SER A 26 -10.62 -21.01 -4.64
C SER A 26 -9.16 -21.20 -5.04
N MET A 27 -8.86 -21.19 -6.34
CA MET A 27 -7.50 -21.29 -6.86
C MET A 27 -6.68 -20.02 -6.55
N PHE A 28 -7.33 -18.85 -6.61
CA PHE A 28 -6.74 -17.58 -6.23
C PHE A 28 -6.36 -17.54 -4.74
N ALA A 29 -7.27 -18.00 -3.87
CA ALA A 29 -7.00 -18.09 -2.44
C ALA A 29 -5.88 -19.09 -2.12
N LEU A 30 -5.88 -20.27 -2.76
CA LEU A 30 -4.88 -21.31 -2.54
C LEU A 30 -3.48 -20.87 -3.00
N LEU A 31 -3.36 -20.30 -4.20
CA LEU A 31 -2.07 -19.83 -4.72
C LEU A 31 -1.52 -18.64 -3.92
N SER A 32 -2.39 -17.71 -3.51
CA SER A 32 -2.00 -16.64 -2.58
C SER A 32 -1.46 -17.19 -1.26
N SER A 33 -2.12 -18.23 -0.73
CA SER A 33 -1.72 -18.88 0.52
C SER A 33 -0.38 -19.60 0.38
N VAL A 34 -0.14 -20.29 -0.74
CA VAL A 34 1.15 -20.95 -1.02
C VAL A 34 2.29 -19.94 -1.12
N ILE A 35 2.11 -18.85 -1.88
CA ILE A 35 3.12 -17.78 -2.00
C ILE A 35 3.40 -17.18 -0.62
N PHE A 36 2.36 -16.97 0.18
CA PHE A 36 2.49 -16.41 1.52
C PHE A 36 3.25 -17.34 2.47
N THR A 37 2.94 -18.64 2.46
CA THR A 37 3.65 -19.65 3.27
C THR A 37 5.12 -19.76 2.88
N ILE A 38 5.42 -19.81 1.58
CA ILE A 38 6.80 -19.81 1.07
C ILE A 38 7.53 -18.55 1.52
N PHE A 39 6.87 -17.39 1.45
CA PHE A 39 7.45 -16.13 1.86
C PHE A 39 7.78 -16.10 3.36
N ILE A 40 6.86 -16.54 4.23
CA ILE A 40 7.11 -16.65 5.68
C ILE A 40 8.27 -17.60 5.96
N PHE A 41 8.31 -18.75 5.29
CA PHE A 41 9.39 -19.73 5.44
C PHE A 41 10.76 -19.12 5.08
N ILE A 42 10.84 -18.41 3.95
CA ILE A 42 12.05 -17.71 3.50
C ILE A 42 12.46 -16.61 4.50
N GLN A 43 11.50 -15.82 4.99
CA GLN A 43 11.76 -14.76 5.98
C GLN A 43 12.25 -15.33 7.31
N HIS A 44 11.69 -16.45 7.76
CA HIS A 44 12.12 -17.10 8.99
C HIS A 44 13.58 -17.60 8.90
N HIS A 45 14.02 -18.06 7.73
CA HIS A 45 15.36 -18.61 7.54
C HIS A 45 16.43 -17.57 7.18
N LEU A 46 16.07 -16.48 6.49
CA LEU A 46 17.02 -15.45 6.06
C LEU A 46 17.09 -14.27 7.04
N LYS A 47 18.13 -14.26 7.89
CA LYS A 47 18.49 -13.06 8.67
C LYS A 47 18.78 -11.87 7.74
N ASN A 48 18.29 -10.68 8.09
CA ASN A 48 18.43 -9.42 7.34
C ASN A 48 17.73 -9.34 5.96
N SER A 49 16.97 -10.37 5.54
CA SER A 49 16.20 -10.34 4.29
C SER A 49 15.25 -9.15 4.23
N LEU A 50 14.58 -8.85 5.35
CA LEU A 50 13.65 -7.74 5.48
C LEU A 50 14.26 -6.39 5.04
N GLN A 51 15.45 -6.06 5.52
CA GLN A 51 16.07 -4.76 5.24
C GLN A 51 16.46 -4.63 3.77
N TRP A 52 17.10 -5.66 3.22
CA TRP A 52 17.50 -5.66 1.81
C TRP A 52 16.31 -5.68 0.87
N LEU A 53 15.31 -6.52 1.14
CA LEU A 53 14.10 -6.62 0.33
C LEU A 53 13.33 -5.29 0.34
N SER A 54 13.23 -4.63 1.49
CA SER A 54 12.57 -3.33 1.62
C SER A 54 13.32 -2.21 0.90
N ILE A 55 14.65 -2.17 1.00
CA ILE A 55 15.47 -1.19 0.29
C ILE A 55 15.35 -1.41 -1.21
N ILE A 56 15.54 -2.64 -1.69
CA ILE A 56 15.51 -2.97 -3.12
C ILE A 56 14.09 -2.76 -3.68
N GLY A 57 13.07 -3.33 -3.05
CA GLY A 57 11.69 -3.22 -3.50
C GLY A 57 11.17 -1.78 -3.47
N GLY A 58 11.44 -1.06 -2.38
CA GLY A 58 11.04 0.35 -2.24
C GLY A 58 11.75 1.27 -3.23
N SER A 59 13.08 1.15 -3.36
CA SER A 59 13.86 1.98 -4.29
C SER A 59 13.53 1.67 -5.75
N ALA A 60 13.39 0.39 -6.13
CA ALA A 60 13.00 0.01 -7.47
C ALA A 60 11.61 0.55 -7.83
N MET A 61 10.62 0.42 -6.92
CA MET A 61 9.28 0.96 -7.14
C MET A 61 9.29 2.48 -7.30
N PHE A 62 10.09 3.17 -6.48
CA PHE A 62 10.29 4.61 -6.57
C PHE A 62 10.86 5.02 -7.94
N ILE A 63 11.93 4.37 -8.39
CA ILE A 63 12.58 4.64 -9.68
C ILE A 63 11.62 4.40 -10.85
N VAL A 64 10.90 3.28 -10.84
CA VAL A 64 9.93 2.93 -11.90
C VAL A 64 8.78 3.94 -11.94
N THR A 65 8.34 4.45 -10.79
CA THR A 65 7.29 5.48 -10.72
C THR A 65 7.78 6.84 -11.23
N ILE A 66 9.02 7.23 -10.91
CA ILE A 66 9.62 8.45 -11.47
C ILE A 66 9.79 8.33 -12.98
N LEU A 67 10.29 7.18 -13.45
CA LEU A 67 10.45 6.90 -14.88
C LEU A 67 9.10 7.06 -15.59
N TYR A 68 8.03 6.55 -14.99
CA TYR A 68 6.68 6.71 -15.52
C TYR A 68 6.29 8.19 -15.67
N VAL A 69 6.51 9.02 -14.66
CA VAL A 69 6.23 10.47 -14.71
C VAL A 69 7.05 11.17 -15.78
N ILE A 70 8.36 10.91 -15.87
CA ILE A 70 9.24 11.52 -16.88
C ILE A 70 8.79 11.15 -18.30
N MET A 71 8.44 9.88 -18.51
CA MET A 71 7.97 9.38 -19.80
C MET A 71 6.61 10.00 -20.19
N THR A 72 5.72 10.24 -19.22
CA THR A 72 4.48 11.00 -19.47
C THR A 72 4.79 12.42 -19.93
N ILE A 73 5.71 13.13 -19.27
CA ILE A 73 6.08 14.50 -19.65
C ILE A 73 6.66 14.52 -21.07
N TYR A 74 7.52 13.55 -21.39
CA TYR A 74 8.06 13.40 -22.74
C TYR A 74 6.99 13.09 -23.79
N TYR A 75 6.01 12.23 -23.45
CA TYR A 75 4.87 11.93 -24.31
C TYR A 75 4.05 13.18 -24.66
N LEU A 76 3.73 14.00 -23.65
CA LEU A 76 3.01 15.26 -23.84
C LEU A 76 3.86 16.29 -24.61
N GLY A 77 5.18 16.31 -24.39
CA GLY A 77 6.13 17.17 -25.09
C GLY A 77 6.22 16.91 -26.60
N GLN A 78 5.84 15.71 -27.07
CA GLN A 78 5.73 15.38 -28.49
C GLN A 78 4.43 15.89 -29.15
N GLY A 79 3.60 16.64 -28.41
CA GLY A 79 2.33 17.16 -28.93
C GLY A 79 1.18 16.15 -28.95
N LYS A 80 1.35 14.97 -28.33
CA LYS A 80 0.28 13.99 -28.19
C LYS A 80 -0.70 14.43 -27.10
N ALA A 81 -1.99 14.50 -27.42
CA ALA A 81 -3.02 14.95 -26.50
C ALA A 81 -3.31 13.89 -25.41
N PRO A 82 -3.65 14.31 -24.18
CA PRO A 82 -4.16 13.41 -23.15
C PRO A 82 -5.42 12.66 -23.63
N GLN A 83 -5.52 11.37 -23.30
CA GLN A 83 -6.70 10.56 -23.60
C GLN A 83 -7.94 11.00 -22.80
N THR A 84 -7.76 11.66 -21.65
CA THR A 84 -8.84 12.33 -20.93
C THR A 84 -9.11 13.71 -21.52
N GLN A 85 -10.24 13.84 -22.21
CA GLN A 85 -10.81 15.12 -22.64
C GLN A 85 -12.19 15.33 -21.99
N PRO A 86 -12.57 16.57 -21.63
CA PRO A 86 -11.83 17.83 -21.82
C PRO A 86 -10.83 18.12 -20.69
N PHE A 87 -9.59 18.49 -21.06
CA PHE A 87 -8.54 18.93 -20.14
C PHE A 87 -8.67 20.44 -19.86
N THR A 88 -9.78 20.84 -19.22
CA THR A 88 -10.07 22.25 -18.90
C THR A 88 -9.75 22.56 -17.45
N PHE A 89 -9.35 23.80 -17.11
CA PHE A 89 -9.15 24.23 -15.72
C PHE A 89 -10.35 23.93 -14.78
N LYS A 90 -11.58 23.91 -15.32
CA LYS A 90 -12.79 23.53 -14.58
C LYS A 90 -12.83 22.03 -14.18
N ALA A 91 -12.12 21.15 -14.89
CA ALA A 91 -12.03 19.73 -14.56
C ALA A 91 -11.14 19.46 -13.34
N PHE A 92 -10.28 20.41 -12.97
CA PHE A 92 -9.45 20.33 -11.77
C PHE A 92 -10.19 20.75 -10.50
N ILE A 93 -11.34 21.42 -10.63
CA ILE A 93 -12.14 21.83 -9.48
C ILE A 93 -12.94 20.61 -9.02
N PRO A 94 -12.72 20.10 -7.80
CA PRO A 94 -13.47 18.96 -7.30
C PRO A 94 -14.94 19.33 -7.11
N LYS A 95 -15.83 18.38 -7.43
CA LYS A 95 -17.24 18.48 -7.05
C LYS A 95 -17.39 17.96 -5.63
N PHE A 96 -17.85 18.80 -4.71
CA PHE A 96 -18.05 18.42 -3.31
C PHE A 96 -19.34 17.62 -3.15
N ASP A 97 -19.30 16.34 -3.52
CA ASP A 97 -20.38 15.38 -3.32
C ASP A 97 -19.97 14.26 -2.34
N PHE A 98 -20.91 13.36 -2.00
CA PHE A 98 -20.61 12.21 -1.14
C PHE A 98 -19.56 11.27 -1.74
N HIS A 99 -19.46 11.22 -3.08
CA HIS A 99 -18.46 10.43 -3.76
C HIS A 99 -17.05 11.00 -3.55
N TYR A 100 -16.88 12.32 -3.58
CA TYR A 100 -15.64 13.02 -3.26
C TYR A 100 -15.13 12.66 -1.87
N PHE A 101 -15.99 12.72 -0.85
CA PHE A 101 -15.61 12.31 0.51
C PHE A 101 -15.25 10.83 0.62
N SER A 102 -15.94 9.95 -0.12
CA SER A 102 -15.59 8.53 -0.19
C SER A 102 -14.20 8.32 -0.82
N THR A 103 -13.89 9.02 -1.91
CA THR A 103 -12.56 8.95 -2.55
C THR A 103 -11.46 9.57 -1.69
N LEU A 104 -11.77 10.61 -0.91
CA LEU A 104 -10.83 11.21 0.03
C LEU A 104 -10.38 10.21 1.10
N GLY A 105 -11.29 9.36 1.61
CA GLY A 105 -10.95 8.28 2.54
C GLY A 105 -9.91 7.31 1.96
N LEU A 106 -10.02 6.99 0.67
CA LEU A 106 -9.03 6.16 -0.02
C LEU A 106 -7.67 6.85 -0.16
N VAL A 107 -7.65 8.16 -0.39
CA VAL A 107 -6.40 8.96 -0.42
C VAL A 107 -5.74 8.99 0.95
N ILE A 108 -6.52 9.21 2.02
CA ILE A 108 -5.99 9.17 3.39
C ILE A 108 -5.42 7.78 3.71
N PHE A 109 -6.12 6.71 3.35
CA PHE A 109 -5.60 5.35 3.49
C PHE A 109 -4.30 5.14 2.72
N ALA A 110 -4.21 5.61 1.46
CA ALA A 110 -2.99 5.50 0.66
C ALA A 110 -1.80 6.27 1.25
N MET A 111 -2.07 7.32 2.03
CA MET A 111 -1.06 8.10 2.76
C MET A 111 -0.78 7.56 4.18
N SER A 112 -1.64 6.70 4.71
CA SER A 112 -1.45 6.00 5.99
C SER A 112 -0.32 4.98 5.85
N GLY A 113 0.48 4.82 6.91
CA GLY A 113 1.57 3.86 6.99
C GLY A 113 2.85 4.45 7.57
N ALA A 114 2.99 5.78 7.56
CA ALA A 114 4.14 6.44 8.16
C ALA A 114 4.21 6.23 9.70
N GLU A 115 3.07 6.01 10.34
CA GLU A 115 2.95 5.63 11.75
C GLU A 115 3.67 4.32 12.08
N MET A 116 3.75 3.39 11.13
CA MET A 116 4.45 2.12 11.30
C MET A 116 5.97 2.29 11.40
N VAL A 117 6.50 3.44 11.00
CA VAL A 117 7.93 3.77 11.09
C VAL A 117 8.30 4.29 12.49
N SER A 118 7.32 4.68 13.30
CA SER A 118 7.54 5.23 14.64
C SER A 118 8.38 4.33 15.59
N PRO A 119 8.26 2.98 15.59
CA PRO A 119 9.08 2.14 16.46
C PRO A 119 10.57 2.13 16.06
N TYR A 120 10.90 2.57 14.85
CA TYR A 120 12.27 2.61 14.33
C TYR A 120 13.01 3.91 14.66
N VAL A 121 12.31 4.93 15.18
CA VAL A 121 12.92 6.21 15.60
C VAL A 121 14.02 6.00 16.64
N THR A 122 13.82 5.04 17.56
CA THR A 122 14.77 4.70 18.63
C THR A 122 16.09 4.09 18.11
N LYS A 123 16.10 3.61 16.86
CA LYS A 123 17.29 3.04 16.21
C LYS A 123 18.01 4.04 15.30
N MET A 124 17.51 5.26 15.15
CA MET A 124 18.15 6.30 14.36
C MET A 124 19.33 6.91 15.13
N LYS A 125 20.43 7.23 14.43
CA LYS A 125 21.61 7.89 15.03
C LYS A 125 21.24 9.17 15.78
N ASN A 126 20.45 10.06 15.15
CA ASN A 126 19.90 11.26 15.78
C ASN A 126 18.38 11.34 15.55
N GLY A 127 17.61 10.45 16.19
CA GLY A 127 16.14 10.39 16.03
C GLY A 127 15.43 11.74 16.19
N LYS A 128 15.88 12.61 17.11
CA LYS A 128 15.29 13.95 17.32
C LYS A 128 15.42 14.90 16.11
N LYS A 129 16.47 14.79 15.30
CA LYS A 129 16.73 15.69 14.16
C LYS A 129 16.48 15.03 12.81
N ASP A 130 16.76 13.74 12.70
CA ASP A 130 16.71 13.00 11.44
C ASP A 130 15.29 12.52 11.13
N PHE A 131 14.52 12.12 12.16
CA PHE A 131 13.14 11.65 11.95
C PHE A 131 12.22 12.73 11.34
N PRO A 132 12.18 13.98 11.85
CA PRO A 132 11.33 15.02 11.26
C PRO A 132 11.73 15.36 9.82
N LYS A 133 13.04 15.39 9.53
CA LYS A 133 13.55 15.62 8.16
C LYS A 133 13.15 14.48 7.22
N ALA A 134 13.25 13.23 7.68
CA ALA A 134 12.83 12.07 6.93
C ALA A 134 11.31 12.11 6.66
N MET A 135 10.51 12.54 7.63
CA MET A 135 9.06 12.66 7.48
C MET A 135 8.66 13.76 6.49
N TRP A 136 9.32 14.92 6.51
CA TRP A 136 9.12 15.96 5.49
C TRP A 136 9.50 15.48 4.09
N MET A 137 10.64 14.79 3.96
CA MET A 137 11.07 14.20 2.69
C MET A 137 10.05 13.17 2.18
N LEU A 138 9.56 12.29 3.06
CA LEU A 138 8.53 11.31 2.75
C LEU A 138 7.24 11.98 2.27
N ALA A 139 6.78 13.03 2.97
CA ALA A 139 5.55 13.75 2.63
C ALA A 139 5.66 14.45 1.26
N ILE A 140 6.75 15.17 1.02
CA ILE A 140 7.01 15.87 -0.26
C ILE A 140 7.11 14.86 -1.39
N MET A 141 7.89 13.78 -1.19
CA MET A 141 8.11 12.74 -2.19
C MET A 141 6.81 12.01 -2.55
N THR A 142 6.06 11.57 -1.55
CA THR A 142 4.77 10.89 -1.76
C THR A 142 3.75 11.83 -2.40
N GLY A 143 3.64 13.07 -1.91
CA GLY A 143 2.74 14.08 -2.50
C GLY A 143 3.05 14.34 -3.97
N PHE A 144 4.33 14.52 -4.31
CA PHE A 144 4.79 14.66 -5.69
C PHE A 144 4.40 13.43 -6.53
N LEU A 145 4.77 12.22 -6.10
CA LEU A 145 4.47 11.01 -6.85
C LEU A 145 2.98 10.73 -6.99
N THR A 146 2.17 11.03 -5.98
CA THR A 146 0.72 10.86 -6.05
C THR A 146 0.10 11.83 -7.05
N VAL A 147 0.45 13.12 -6.97
CA VAL A 147 -0.10 14.13 -7.89
C VAL A 147 0.32 13.85 -9.33
N PHE A 148 1.62 13.67 -9.58
CA PHE A 148 2.13 13.43 -10.92
C PHE A 148 1.77 12.04 -11.45
N GLY A 149 1.74 11.02 -10.59
CA GLY A 149 1.29 9.67 -10.97
C GLY A 149 -0.19 9.64 -11.36
N SER A 150 -1.07 10.31 -10.61
CA SER A 150 -2.49 10.46 -10.97
C SER A 150 -2.67 11.24 -12.26
N PHE A 151 -1.91 12.32 -12.46
CA PHE A 151 -1.90 13.07 -13.72
C PHE A 151 -1.47 12.18 -14.89
N SER A 152 -0.39 11.42 -14.74
CA SER A 152 0.11 10.49 -15.75
C SER A 152 -0.92 9.43 -16.14
N LEU A 153 -1.66 8.88 -15.17
CA LEU A 153 -2.77 7.98 -15.46
C LEU A 153 -3.86 8.65 -16.31
N GLY A 154 -4.20 9.91 -16.03
CA GLY A 154 -5.16 10.68 -16.83
C GLY A 154 -4.71 10.98 -18.27
N VAL A 155 -3.40 10.92 -18.54
CA VAL A 155 -2.84 11.07 -19.89
C VAL A 155 -3.05 9.81 -20.72
N PHE A 156 -2.82 8.62 -20.13
CA PHE A 156 -2.90 7.35 -20.86
C PHE A 156 -4.28 6.68 -20.81
N PHE A 157 -5.14 7.06 -19.86
CA PHE A 157 -6.51 6.54 -19.74
C PHE A 157 -7.54 7.65 -19.87
N ASN A 158 -8.68 7.33 -20.46
CA ASN A 158 -9.84 8.21 -20.45
C ASN A 158 -10.58 8.05 -19.12
N ALA A 159 -10.59 9.10 -18.29
CA ALA A 159 -11.27 9.12 -17.01
C ALA A 159 -12.79 8.87 -17.09
N HIS A 160 -13.41 9.07 -18.25
CA HIS A 160 -14.85 8.84 -18.46
C HIS A 160 -15.19 7.39 -18.82
N HIS A 161 -14.21 6.60 -19.26
CA HIS A 161 -14.38 5.19 -19.64
C HIS A 161 -13.29 4.34 -19.00
N LEU A 162 -13.26 4.34 -17.67
CA LEU A 162 -12.29 3.56 -16.90
C LEU A 162 -12.66 2.07 -16.94
N PRO A 163 -11.68 1.17 -17.20
CA PRO A 163 -11.87 -0.26 -17.03
C PRO A 163 -12.42 -0.58 -15.65
N HIS A 164 -13.37 -1.51 -15.57
CA HIS A 164 -14.04 -1.85 -14.31
C HIS A 164 -13.04 -2.33 -13.23
N ASP A 165 -11.93 -2.93 -13.65
CA ASP A 165 -10.86 -3.45 -12.82
C ASP A 165 -9.63 -2.53 -12.70
N LEU A 166 -9.75 -1.24 -13.07
CA LEU A 166 -8.65 -0.28 -13.01
C LEU A 166 -8.05 -0.15 -11.59
N LYS A 167 -8.86 -0.23 -10.53
CA LYS A 167 -8.34 -0.19 -9.15
C LYS A 167 -7.37 -1.34 -8.85
N MET A 168 -7.55 -2.46 -9.52
CA MET A 168 -6.77 -3.68 -9.34
C MET A 168 -5.59 -3.77 -10.32
N ASN A 169 -5.83 -3.40 -11.59
CA ASN A 169 -4.91 -3.62 -12.71
C ASN A 169 -4.39 -2.32 -13.35
N GLY A 170 -4.83 -1.16 -12.91
CA GLY A 170 -4.59 0.14 -13.55
C GLY A 170 -3.12 0.46 -13.77
N SER A 171 -2.28 0.22 -12.77
CA SER A 171 -0.83 0.44 -12.90
C SER A 171 -0.23 -0.45 -14.01
N TYR A 172 -0.63 -1.72 -14.12
CA TYR A 172 -0.16 -2.61 -15.18
C TYR A 172 -0.59 -2.14 -16.56
N TYR A 173 -1.86 -1.74 -16.70
CA TYR A 173 -2.35 -1.16 -17.94
C TYR A 173 -1.56 0.10 -18.30
N ALA A 174 -1.20 0.92 -17.32
CA ALA A 174 -0.47 2.17 -17.53
C ALA A 174 0.93 1.93 -18.12
N PHE A 175 1.68 0.99 -17.55
CA PHE A 175 2.98 0.61 -18.07
C PHE A 175 2.90 -0.13 -19.40
N LEU A 176 1.81 -0.85 -19.66
CA LEU A 176 1.55 -1.46 -20.98
C LEU A 176 1.24 -0.40 -22.05
N ALA A 177 0.36 0.55 -21.75
CA ALA A 177 0.01 1.64 -22.66
C ALA A 177 1.24 2.48 -23.01
N MET A 178 2.07 2.79 -22.00
CA MET A 178 3.36 3.44 -22.20
C MET A 178 4.29 2.62 -23.11
N GLY A 179 4.44 1.32 -22.87
CA GLY A 179 5.30 0.49 -23.71
C GLY A 179 4.85 0.43 -25.18
N ASN A 180 3.54 0.42 -25.42
CA ASN A 180 2.97 0.47 -26.75
C ASN A 180 3.21 1.83 -27.45
N GLU A 181 3.02 2.94 -26.74
CA GLU A 181 3.21 4.30 -27.28
C GLU A 181 4.66 4.63 -27.64
N PHE A 182 5.61 3.99 -26.96
CA PHE A 182 7.04 4.14 -27.21
C PHE A 182 7.63 3.04 -28.11
N GLY A 183 6.82 2.11 -28.61
CA GLY A 183 7.25 1.04 -29.50
C GLY A 183 8.11 -0.07 -28.84
N ILE A 184 8.20 -0.09 -27.51
CA ILE A 184 8.99 -1.06 -26.74
C ILE A 184 8.14 -2.25 -26.27
N GLY A 185 6.84 -2.27 -26.63
CA GLY A 185 5.92 -3.37 -26.38
C GLY A 185 5.72 -3.63 -24.88
N LYS A 186 5.82 -4.88 -24.44
CA LYS A 186 5.51 -5.30 -23.07
C LYS A 186 6.68 -5.13 -22.08
N LEU A 187 7.80 -4.54 -22.48
CA LEU A 187 8.99 -4.45 -21.63
C LEU A 187 8.71 -3.71 -20.31
N PHE A 188 8.08 -2.53 -20.38
CA PHE A 188 7.73 -1.75 -19.18
C PHE A 188 6.72 -2.46 -18.28
N LEU A 189 5.78 -3.21 -18.86
CA LEU A 189 4.85 -4.05 -18.10
C LEU A 189 5.62 -5.07 -17.25
N TYR A 190 6.57 -5.80 -17.83
CA TYR A 190 7.31 -6.84 -17.10
C TYR A 190 8.21 -6.24 -16.01
N ILE A 191 8.93 -5.15 -16.31
CA ILE A 191 9.76 -4.45 -15.32
C ILE A 191 8.91 -3.99 -14.14
N PHE A 192 7.76 -3.36 -14.42
CA PHE A 192 6.84 -2.93 -13.38
C PHE A 192 6.31 -4.12 -12.58
N SER A 193 5.87 -5.20 -13.24
CA SER A 193 5.25 -6.34 -12.57
C SER A 193 6.21 -7.06 -11.62
N ILE A 194 7.48 -7.23 -12.03
CA ILE A 194 8.53 -7.80 -11.18
C ILE A 194 8.80 -6.88 -9.99
N THR A 195 8.96 -5.58 -10.24
CA THR A 195 9.20 -4.57 -9.21
C THR A 195 8.06 -4.55 -8.19
N GLN A 196 6.82 -4.58 -8.68
CA GLN A 196 5.60 -4.60 -7.88
C GLN A 196 5.50 -5.86 -7.01
N ALA A 197 5.88 -7.03 -7.55
CA ALA A 197 5.91 -8.28 -6.79
C ALA A 197 6.94 -8.21 -5.64
N ILE A 198 8.17 -7.74 -5.92
CA ILE A 198 9.22 -7.55 -4.91
C ILE A 198 8.78 -6.54 -3.85
N TYR A 199 8.18 -5.42 -4.27
CA TYR A 199 7.68 -4.39 -3.39
C TYR A 199 6.57 -4.90 -2.46
N MET A 200 5.61 -5.66 -2.97
CA MET A 200 4.53 -6.24 -2.16
C MET A 200 5.06 -7.25 -1.15
N MET A 201 6.07 -8.04 -1.52
CA MET A 201 6.76 -8.95 -0.60
C MET A 201 7.51 -8.16 0.49
N ALA A 202 8.24 -7.10 0.14
CA ALA A 202 8.87 -6.20 1.11
C ALA A 202 7.86 -5.63 2.11
N GLN A 203 6.74 -5.09 1.62
CA GLN A 203 5.69 -4.53 2.47
C GLN A 203 5.13 -5.57 3.46
N LEU A 204 4.89 -6.81 3.01
CA LEU A 204 4.44 -7.89 3.88
C LEU A 204 5.42 -8.16 5.02
N ALA A 205 6.72 -8.21 4.72
CA ALA A 205 7.73 -8.45 5.75
C ALA A 205 7.82 -7.29 6.76
N VAL A 206 7.73 -6.04 6.29
CA VAL A 206 7.70 -4.86 7.19
C VAL A 206 6.47 -4.89 8.08
N LEU A 207 5.31 -5.25 7.55
CA LEU A 207 4.06 -5.37 8.31
C LEU A 207 4.18 -6.40 9.42
N ILE A 208 4.79 -7.56 9.16
CA ILE A 208 5.00 -8.61 10.15
C ILE A 208 5.96 -8.14 11.25
N ASP A 209 7.10 -7.53 10.90
CA ASP A 209 8.08 -7.04 11.89
C ASP A 209 7.52 -5.88 12.74
N ALA A 210 6.92 -4.88 12.10
CA ALA A 210 6.32 -3.74 12.79
C ALA A 210 5.17 -4.18 13.72
N GLY A 211 4.29 -5.07 13.24
CA GLY A 211 3.21 -5.64 14.04
C GLY A 211 3.75 -6.37 15.27
N THR A 212 4.75 -7.25 15.08
CA THR A 212 5.37 -7.99 16.19
C THR A 212 5.99 -7.06 17.22
N ARG A 213 6.74 -6.03 16.79
CA ARG A 213 7.33 -5.03 17.69
C ARG A 213 6.27 -4.25 18.47
N MET A 214 5.17 -3.88 17.82
CA MET A 214 4.09 -3.15 18.46
C MET A 214 3.37 -3.99 19.51
N PHE A 215 3.14 -5.27 19.23
CA PHE A 215 2.57 -6.24 20.18
C PHE A 215 3.50 -6.55 21.35
N LEU A 216 4.80 -6.65 21.10
CA LEU A 216 5.81 -6.91 22.13
C LEU A 216 6.12 -5.71 23.03
N SER A 217 5.68 -4.51 22.66
CA SER A 217 5.93 -3.32 23.47
C SER A 217 5.26 -3.42 24.85
N ASP A 218 5.97 -2.99 25.90
CA ASP A 218 5.52 -3.14 27.27
C ASP A 218 4.26 -2.31 27.59
N THR A 219 4.06 -1.21 26.85
CA THR A 219 2.82 -0.44 26.84
C THR A 219 1.62 -1.27 26.38
N THR A 220 1.79 -2.10 25.35
CA THR A 220 0.70 -2.93 24.81
C THR A 220 0.32 -4.04 25.79
N LYS A 221 1.27 -4.58 26.56
CA LYS A 221 1.01 -5.59 27.59
C LYS A 221 0.20 -5.06 28.78
N ALA A 222 0.30 -3.77 29.09
CA ALA A 222 -0.43 -3.15 30.20
C ALA A 222 -1.94 -2.95 29.90
N TYR A 223 -2.30 -2.76 28.64
CA TYR A 223 -3.68 -2.48 28.21
C TYR A 223 -4.37 -3.66 27.51
N LEU A 224 -3.63 -4.68 27.08
CA LEU A 224 -4.21 -5.91 26.52
C LEU A 224 -4.67 -6.88 27.62
N PRO A 225 -5.76 -7.62 27.39
CA PRO A 225 -6.12 -8.74 28.27
C PRO A 225 -4.99 -9.78 28.27
N LYS A 226 -4.67 -10.33 29.45
CA LYS A 226 -3.56 -11.30 29.67
C LYS A 226 -3.58 -12.51 28.73
N GLN A 227 -4.75 -12.82 28.16
CA GLN A 227 -4.91 -13.90 27.19
C GLN A 227 -4.30 -13.54 25.83
N LEU A 228 -4.32 -12.28 25.38
CA LEU A 228 -3.77 -11.85 24.09
C LEU A 228 -2.26 -11.57 24.14
N THR A 229 -1.68 -11.43 25.34
CA THR A 229 -0.24 -11.18 25.55
C THR A 229 0.59 -12.46 25.58
N LYS A 230 0.00 -13.64 25.38
CA LYS A 230 0.74 -14.91 25.30
C LYS A 230 1.62 -14.92 24.05
N VAL A 231 2.92 -15.05 24.26
CA VAL A 231 3.94 -15.13 23.20
C VAL A 231 4.52 -16.53 23.11
N ASP A 232 4.94 -16.91 21.91
CA ASP A 232 5.68 -18.15 21.63
C ASP A 232 7.18 -18.02 21.95
N GLU A 233 7.94 -19.10 21.82
CA GLU A 233 9.42 -19.15 21.97
C GLU A 233 10.15 -18.14 21.08
N HIS A 234 9.53 -17.77 19.96
CA HIS A 234 10.04 -16.77 19.01
C HIS A 234 9.57 -15.32 19.31
N GLY A 235 8.88 -15.08 20.44
CA GLY A 235 8.36 -13.76 20.81
C GLY A 235 7.14 -13.32 20.00
N LEU A 236 6.46 -14.26 19.35
CA LEU A 236 5.31 -13.99 18.47
C LEU A 236 3.98 -14.15 19.24
N PRO A 237 3.03 -13.20 19.17
CA PRO A 237 1.78 -13.26 19.92
C PRO A 237 0.81 -14.34 19.37
N ILE A 238 0.75 -15.50 20.02
CA ILE A 238 -0.01 -16.68 19.54
C ILE A 238 -1.51 -16.36 19.43
N ASN A 239 -2.11 -15.86 20.51
CA ASN A 239 -3.56 -15.60 20.55
C ASN A 239 -3.96 -14.38 19.70
N GLY A 240 -3.06 -13.42 19.53
CA GLY A 240 -3.25 -12.28 18.63
C GLY A 240 -3.32 -12.71 17.16
N TYR A 241 -2.44 -13.62 16.75
CA TYR A 241 -2.47 -14.20 15.40
C TYR A 241 -3.71 -15.04 15.15
N TRP A 242 -4.16 -15.84 16.12
CA TRP A 242 -5.41 -16.59 16.01
C TRP A 242 -6.63 -15.67 15.85
N LEU A 243 -6.71 -14.59 16.64
CA LEU A 243 -7.78 -13.62 16.53
C LEU A 243 -7.78 -12.95 15.15
N THR A 244 -6.61 -12.49 14.69
CA THR A 244 -6.48 -11.84 13.38
C THR A 244 -6.79 -12.81 12.25
N THR A 245 -6.35 -14.07 12.36
CA THR A 245 -6.66 -15.13 11.39
C THR A 245 -8.16 -15.41 11.34
N GLY A 246 -8.83 -15.48 12.50
CA GLY A 246 -10.29 -15.65 12.56
C GLY A 246 -11.04 -14.49 11.91
N ILE A 247 -10.65 -13.24 12.21
CA ILE A 247 -11.23 -12.04 11.59
C ILE A 247 -10.99 -12.03 10.08
N CYS A 248 -9.76 -12.27 9.63
CA CYS A 248 -9.42 -12.35 8.21
C CYS A 248 -10.22 -13.46 7.52
N THR A 249 -10.36 -14.63 8.14
CA THR A 249 -11.13 -15.76 7.59
C THR A 249 -12.60 -15.40 7.45
N LEU A 250 -13.19 -14.78 8.48
CA LEU A 250 -14.57 -14.31 8.44
C LEU A 250 -14.78 -13.27 7.33
N ILE A 251 -13.90 -12.28 7.22
CA ILE A 251 -13.94 -11.28 6.15
C ILE A 251 -13.82 -11.95 4.79
N MET A 252 -12.93 -12.93 4.63
CA MET A 252 -12.74 -13.66 3.37
C MET A 252 -13.97 -14.50 3.01
N VAL A 253 -14.61 -15.17 3.98
CA VAL A 253 -15.85 -15.93 3.76
C VAL A 253 -16.98 -15.00 3.34
N LEU A 254 -17.14 -13.86 4.01
CA LEU A 254 -18.13 -12.85 3.62
C LEU A 254 -17.84 -12.31 2.22
N SER A 255 -16.57 -12.06 1.91
CA SER A 255 -16.14 -11.57 0.59
C SER A 255 -16.32 -12.62 -0.50
N ALA A 256 -16.22 -13.91 -0.18
CA ALA A 256 -16.39 -15.00 -1.14
C ALA A 256 -17.83 -15.11 -1.69
N THR A 257 -18.81 -14.46 -1.04
CA THR A 257 -20.19 -14.35 -1.54
C THR A 257 -20.34 -13.36 -2.70
N LEU A 258 -19.30 -12.57 -3.00
CA LEU A 258 -19.31 -11.60 -4.08
C LEU A 258 -19.05 -12.24 -5.45
N PRO A 259 -19.65 -11.68 -6.53
CA PRO A 259 -19.68 -12.33 -7.84
C PRO A 259 -18.32 -12.39 -8.54
N ASN A 260 -17.43 -11.41 -8.31
CA ASN A 260 -16.18 -11.26 -9.07
C ASN A 260 -15.01 -10.82 -8.17
N MET A 261 -13.80 -11.22 -8.55
CA MET A 261 -12.54 -10.86 -7.85
C MET A 261 -12.33 -9.35 -7.71
N ASN A 262 -12.70 -8.57 -8.74
CA ASN A 262 -12.63 -7.11 -8.66
C ASN A 262 -13.55 -6.54 -7.57
N THR A 263 -14.74 -7.09 -7.40
CA THR A 263 -15.68 -6.66 -6.35
C THR A 263 -15.13 -6.97 -4.97
N ILE A 264 -14.51 -8.15 -4.80
CA ILE A 264 -13.80 -8.54 -3.57
C ILE A 264 -12.66 -7.55 -3.29
N PHE A 265 -11.82 -7.27 -4.28
CA PHE A 265 -10.71 -6.34 -4.16
C PHE A 265 -11.20 -4.93 -3.76
N ASN A 266 -12.26 -4.45 -4.40
CA ASN A 266 -12.86 -3.14 -4.11
C ASN A 266 -13.47 -3.09 -2.71
N GLN A 267 -14.13 -4.16 -2.25
CA GLN A 267 -14.66 -4.22 -0.88
C GLN A 267 -13.53 -4.16 0.14
N LEU A 268 -12.47 -4.95 -0.04
CA LEU A 268 -11.31 -4.94 0.85
C LEU A 268 -10.61 -3.57 0.86
N LEU A 269 -10.51 -2.94 -0.31
CA LEU A 269 -9.91 -1.61 -0.44
C LEU A 269 -10.78 -0.55 0.27
N ASN A 270 -12.09 -0.60 0.11
CA ASN A 270 -13.01 0.31 0.81
C ASN A 270 -13.01 0.08 2.32
N LEU A 271 -12.97 -1.17 2.80
CA LEU A 271 -12.85 -1.49 4.22
C LEU A 271 -11.57 -0.90 4.81
N ASN A 272 -10.44 -1.05 4.13
CA ASN A 272 -9.19 -0.41 4.55
C ASN A 272 -9.30 1.12 4.52
N GLY A 273 -9.95 1.67 3.49
CA GLY A 273 -10.29 3.09 3.37
C GLY A 273 -11.15 3.66 4.50
N ILE A 274 -11.83 2.81 5.28
CA ILE A 274 -12.61 3.21 6.45
C ILE A 274 -11.80 2.98 7.72
N VAL A 275 -11.25 1.78 7.89
CA VAL A 275 -10.60 1.35 9.14
C VAL A 275 -9.31 2.13 9.41
N SER A 276 -8.47 2.35 8.40
CA SER A 276 -7.18 3.03 8.60
C SER A 276 -7.35 4.51 9.00
N PRO A 277 -8.15 5.33 8.29
CA PRO A 277 -8.42 6.70 8.73
C PRO A 277 -9.05 6.76 10.13
N TYR A 278 -9.92 5.80 10.46
CA TYR A 278 -10.52 5.71 11.79
C TYR A 278 -9.48 5.46 12.89
N VAL A 279 -8.50 4.57 12.66
CA VAL A 279 -7.36 4.37 13.58
C VAL A 279 -6.54 5.66 13.72
N ILE A 280 -6.27 6.35 12.62
CA ILE A 280 -5.55 7.63 12.63
C ILE A 280 -6.30 8.68 13.48
N CYS A 281 -7.62 8.74 13.42
CA CYS A 281 -8.42 9.65 14.27
C CYS A 281 -8.15 9.41 15.78
N PHE A 282 -8.02 8.16 16.22
CA PHE A 282 -7.66 7.87 17.61
C PHE A 282 -6.24 8.28 17.96
N VAL A 283 -5.29 8.09 17.04
CA VAL A 283 -3.90 8.54 17.23
C VAL A 283 -3.84 10.05 17.39
N PHE A 284 -4.52 10.81 16.51
CA PHE A 284 -4.60 12.27 16.62
C PHE A 284 -5.33 12.73 17.88
N SER A 285 -6.45 12.09 18.23
CA SER A 285 -7.18 12.40 19.48
C SER A 285 -6.29 12.18 20.71
N SER A 286 -5.54 11.08 20.73
CA SER A 286 -4.58 10.78 21.80
C SER A 286 -3.46 11.80 21.84
N PHE A 287 -2.93 12.21 20.68
CA PHE A 287 -1.91 13.26 20.59
C PHE A 287 -2.40 14.60 21.14
N VAL A 288 -3.62 15.03 20.79
CA VAL A 288 -4.24 16.26 21.32
C VAL A 288 -4.38 16.17 22.84
N LEU A 289 -4.89 15.06 23.38
CA LEU A 289 -5.06 14.86 24.82
C LEU A 289 -3.73 14.91 25.58
N VAL A 290 -2.68 14.29 25.04
CA VAL A 290 -1.32 14.35 25.61
C VAL A 290 -0.80 15.78 25.59
N ARG A 291 -1.03 16.52 24.50
CA ARG A 291 -0.56 17.90 24.37
C ARG A 291 -1.29 18.89 25.29
N LEU A 292 -2.55 18.61 25.63
CA LEU A 292 -3.32 19.37 26.60
C LEU A 292 -2.85 19.16 28.04
N HIS A 293 -2.07 18.12 28.33
CA HIS A 293 -1.52 17.82 29.66
C HIS A 293 0.02 17.82 29.68
N PRO A 294 0.67 18.95 29.32
CA PRO A 294 2.13 19.02 29.23
C PRO A 294 2.83 18.78 30.57
N ASP A 295 2.14 19.05 31.69
CA ASP A 295 2.67 18.86 33.05
C ASP A 295 2.87 17.38 33.40
N LYS A 296 2.08 16.49 32.78
CA LYS A 296 2.08 15.05 33.04
C LYS A 296 2.91 14.26 32.02
N TYR A 297 2.98 14.75 30.79
CA TYR A 297 3.64 14.07 29.67
C TYR A 297 4.65 14.99 28.98
N GLN A 298 5.92 14.88 29.36
CA GLN A 298 6.99 15.65 28.74
C GLN A 298 7.36 15.09 27.35
N SER A 299 7.16 15.90 26.31
CA SER A 299 7.56 15.55 24.95
C SER A 299 9.07 15.70 24.76
N GLN A 300 9.77 14.62 24.40
CA GLN A 300 11.22 14.67 24.10
C GLN A 300 11.56 15.42 22.80
N TYR A 301 10.55 15.63 21.94
CA TYR A 301 10.61 16.34 20.67
C TYR A 301 9.26 17.03 20.41
N VAL A 302 9.27 18.25 19.86
CA VAL A 302 8.08 19.00 19.46
C VAL A 302 8.10 19.11 17.94
N TYR A 303 7.08 18.57 17.27
CA TYR A 303 6.81 18.90 15.86
C TYR A 303 6.35 20.36 15.84
N ILE A 304 7.19 21.24 15.30
CA ILE A 304 6.83 22.62 14.95
C ILE A 304 6.50 22.62 13.47
#